data_AF-A0A7J3SK50-F1
#
_entry.id   AF-A0A7J3SK50-F1
#
_cell.length_a   1.000
_cell.length_b   1.000
_cell.length_c   1.000
_cell.angle_alpha   90.00
_cell.angle_beta   90.00
_cell.angle_gamma   90.00
#
_symmetry.space_group_name_H-M   'P 1'
#
loop_
_entity.id
_entity.type
_entity.pdbx_description
1 polymer ?
#
loop_
_entity_poly.entity_id
_entity_poly.type
_entity_poly.pdbx_seq_one_letter_code
_entity_poly.pdbx_strand_id
1 'polypeptide(L)'
;MSSETLQDKADLKARQESMRAIKEAFEKIVKQISEGEEPTLVIKKRTLSNTIYDPKRKLLLLGNQKLVRKLFDESEVRPFMQTVLMARIIYEALRNNEYPTIRDIFYRGKHTLPHVSPRDKFKNTWEEQKESDAVLRDVEVLTNKLREEMLILSKEKGKVVGDMRLRSGNDIIDLSKMGHGAYAIESTPDLIEFVDFSADYVLVVEKDAVFQQLHRYGFWRKNKVILVTSAGQPDRATRRFVRRLNEELKLPVYILADSDPYGFYIYSVFKIGSITLSYESERLATPKARFLGVTMSDVFGDDVPLGEIHLTPEEAKQSNPEKLRKEKKERFLKALKELGYKGKLTKEPFMTSEERRNFIIKAKEKDLERAVELVGDKVYRSFVGEQLKTTRSGKKSVKRSPGYQWFQDPKWIKEIGIFFLTHSKLEIEAMASKGLKFLADDYLPRKIETNDWLD
;
A
#
# COMPACT_ATOMS: atom_id res chain seq x y z
N MET A 1 40.92 -2.13 22.43
CA MET A 1 40.19 -2.45 21.19
C MET A 1 39.28 -1.27 20.91
N SER A 2 39.63 -0.46 19.90
CA SER A 2 38.94 0.78 19.57
C SER A 2 37.49 0.50 19.14
N SER A 3 36.56 1.35 19.59
CA SER A 3 35.12 1.29 19.29
C SER A 3 34.78 1.56 17.81
N GLU A 4 35.78 1.72 16.94
CA GLU A 4 35.61 2.06 15.52
C GLU A 4 35.32 0.85 14.63
N THR A 5 35.51 -0.39 15.12
CA THR A 5 35.43 -1.61 14.27
C THR A 5 34.05 -2.25 14.13
N LEU A 6 32.99 -1.71 14.76
CA LEU A 6 31.65 -2.32 14.71
C LEU A 6 30.66 -1.62 13.78
N GLN A 7 31.05 -0.49 13.17
CA GLN A 7 30.12 0.30 12.37
C GLN A 7 30.08 -0.21 10.92
N ASP A 8 28.88 -0.57 10.45
CA ASP A 8 28.69 -1.06 9.09
C ASP A 8 29.11 0.00 8.06
N LYS A 9 29.86 -0.43 7.04
CA LYS A 9 30.30 0.40 5.92
C LYS A 9 29.11 0.93 5.13
N ALA A 10 28.03 0.16 5.01
CA ALA A 10 26.82 0.58 4.31
C ALA A 10 26.15 1.75 5.05
N ASP A 11 26.01 1.65 6.37
CA ASP A 11 25.49 2.71 7.24
C ASP A 11 26.31 3.99 7.15
N LEU A 12 27.64 3.89 7.25
CA LEU A 12 28.53 5.05 7.16
C LEU A 12 28.38 5.78 5.83
N LYS A 13 28.28 5.03 4.73
CA LYS A 13 28.06 5.59 3.39
C LYS A 13 26.69 6.27 3.30
N ALA A 14 25.63 5.61 3.77
CA ALA A 14 24.28 6.17 3.78
C ALA A 14 24.21 7.47 4.59
N ARG A 15 24.86 7.53 5.76
CA ARG A 15 24.97 8.76 6.58
C ARG A 15 25.61 9.89 5.79
N GLN A 16 26.76 9.64 5.17
CA GLN A 16 27.50 10.67 4.42
C GLN A 16 26.69 11.20 3.25
N GLU A 17 26.06 10.32 2.48
CA GLU A 17 25.19 10.72 1.36
C GLU A 17 23.99 11.54 1.82
N SER A 18 23.32 11.13 2.89
CA SER A 18 22.16 11.83 3.44
C SER A 18 22.54 13.19 4.04
N MET A 19 23.67 13.28 4.74
CA MET A 19 24.20 14.56 5.23
C MET A 19 24.54 15.51 4.07
N ARG A 20 25.13 14.98 2.99
CA ARG A 20 25.44 15.77 1.79
C ARG A 20 24.17 16.27 1.12
N ALA A 21 23.16 15.42 0.93
CA ALA A 21 21.89 15.80 0.32
C ALA A 21 21.16 16.89 1.14
N ILE A 22 21.19 16.80 2.48
CA ILE A 22 20.65 17.86 3.35
C ILE A 22 21.44 19.16 3.16
N LYS A 23 22.79 19.12 3.18
CA LYS A 23 23.59 20.34 2.94
C LYS A 23 23.28 20.99 1.60
N GLU A 24 23.28 20.22 0.51
CA GLU A 24 23.01 20.74 -0.84
C GLU A 24 21.59 21.34 -0.96
N ALA A 25 20.60 20.77 -0.27
CA ALA A 25 19.24 21.31 -0.26
C ALA A 25 19.17 22.68 0.44
N PHE A 26 19.90 22.87 1.54
CA PHE A 26 19.88 24.08 2.35
C PHE A 26 20.94 25.12 1.96
N GLU A 27 21.97 24.75 1.20
CA GLU A 27 22.94 25.69 0.61
C GLU A 27 22.24 26.75 -0.26
N LYS A 28 21.14 26.40 -0.92
CA LYS A 28 20.32 27.35 -1.69
C LYS A 28 19.78 28.48 -0.81
N ILE A 29 19.35 28.15 0.40
CA ILE A 29 18.86 29.14 1.36
C ILE A 29 20.02 30.05 1.81
N VAL A 30 21.19 29.46 2.09
CA VAL A 30 22.36 30.25 2.49
C VAL A 30 22.78 31.21 1.39
N LYS A 31 22.76 30.78 0.11
CA LYS A 31 23.04 31.66 -1.04
C LYS A 31 22.03 32.81 -1.15
N GLN A 32 20.74 32.53 -1.06
CA GLN A 32 19.69 33.57 -1.08
C GLN A 32 19.93 34.62 0.00
N ILE A 33 20.25 34.20 1.23
CA ILE A 33 20.57 35.11 2.34
C ILE A 33 21.82 35.94 2.04
N SER A 34 22.85 35.32 1.46
CA SER A 34 24.12 35.98 1.11
C SER A 34 23.94 37.05 0.02
N GLU A 35 23.02 36.81 -0.91
CA GLU A 35 22.68 37.69 -2.02
C GLU A 35 21.65 38.78 -1.61
N GLY A 36 21.16 38.74 -0.36
CA GLY A 36 20.15 39.67 0.15
C GLY A 36 18.73 39.38 -0.36
N GLU A 37 18.49 38.22 -0.96
CA GLU A 37 17.19 37.77 -1.43
C GLU A 37 16.35 37.18 -0.29
N GLU A 38 15.01 37.20 -0.45
CA GLU A 38 14.11 36.54 0.49
C GLU A 38 14.35 35.01 0.51
N PRO A 39 14.61 34.40 1.68
CA PRO A 39 14.74 32.96 1.80
C PRO A 39 13.45 32.24 1.42
N THR A 40 13.53 31.35 0.42
CA THR A 40 12.38 30.60 -0.08
C THR A 40 12.70 29.12 -0.28
N LEU A 41 11.77 28.27 0.17
CA LEU A 41 11.83 26.82 -0.03
C LEU A 41 10.82 26.41 -1.10
N VAL A 42 11.33 25.82 -2.19
CA VAL A 42 10.50 25.35 -3.29
C VAL A 42 10.35 23.83 -3.22
N ILE A 43 9.17 23.36 -2.86
CA ILE A 43 8.81 21.95 -2.67
C ILE A 43 7.80 21.55 -3.73
N LYS A 44 7.77 20.30 -4.19
CA LYS A 44 6.67 19.83 -5.08
C LYS A 44 5.39 19.60 -4.26
N LYS A 45 4.23 20.07 -4.74
CA LYS A 45 2.92 19.89 -4.05
C LYS A 45 2.52 18.42 -4.02
N ARG A 46 2.13 17.91 -2.85
CA ARG A 46 1.76 16.49 -2.64
C ARG A 46 0.24 16.27 -2.60
N THR A 47 -0.53 17.13 -3.27
CA THR A 47 -2.00 17.05 -3.27
C THR A 47 -2.51 15.99 -4.26
N LEU A 48 -3.71 15.50 -4.01
CA LEU A 48 -4.47 14.66 -4.96
C LEU A 48 -4.53 15.28 -6.36
N SER A 49 -4.71 16.61 -6.44
CA SER A 49 -4.75 17.35 -7.69
C SER A 49 -3.43 17.40 -8.46
N ASN A 50 -2.29 17.22 -7.78
CA ASN A 50 -0.97 17.20 -8.39
C ASN A 50 -0.44 15.77 -8.57
N THR A 51 -1.21 14.73 -8.25
CA THR A 51 -0.78 13.35 -8.48
C THR A 51 -1.30 12.89 -9.83
N ILE A 52 -0.39 12.53 -10.73
CA ILE A 52 -0.71 12.07 -12.08
C ILE A 52 -0.39 10.58 -12.15
N TYR A 53 -1.36 9.76 -12.58
CA TYR A 53 -1.10 8.37 -12.89
C TYR A 53 -0.47 8.30 -14.28
N ASP A 54 0.69 7.65 -14.40
CA ASP A 54 1.34 7.34 -15.66
C ASP A 54 0.93 5.92 -16.11
N PRO A 55 0.10 5.78 -17.16
CA PRO A 55 -0.35 4.46 -17.63
C PRO A 55 0.77 3.60 -18.21
N LYS A 56 1.86 4.21 -18.73
CA LYS A 56 2.97 3.46 -19.33
C LYS A 56 3.83 2.81 -18.25
N ARG A 57 4.13 3.57 -17.19
CA ARG A 57 4.91 3.08 -16.05
C ARG A 57 4.06 2.35 -15.01
N LYS A 58 2.73 2.51 -15.08
CA LYS A 58 1.74 2.09 -14.06
C LYS A 58 2.10 2.62 -12.66
N LEU A 59 2.58 3.86 -12.58
CA LEU A 59 3.03 4.51 -11.35
C LEU A 59 2.28 5.82 -11.11
N LEU A 60 2.14 6.19 -9.84
CA LEU A 60 1.71 7.54 -9.47
C LEU A 60 2.94 8.45 -9.44
N LEU A 61 2.91 9.53 -10.21
CA LEU A 61 3.96 10.53 -10.26
C LEU A 61 3.47 11.85 -9.67
N LEU A 62 4.40 12.61 -9.09
CA LEU A 62 4.15 14.01 -8.77
C LEU A 62 4.15 14.84 -10.05
N GLY A 63 3.10 15.61 -10.24
CA GLY A 63 3.02 16.67 -11.24
C GLY A 63 3.92 17.87 -10.89
N ASN A 64 3.90 18.85 -11.78
CA ASN A 64 4.83 19.98 -11.74
C ASN A 64 4.40 21.12 -10.80
N GLN A 65 3.28 21.00 -10.09
CA GLN A 65 2.88 22.07 -9.17
C GLN A 65 3.86 22.17 -8.00
N LYS A 66 4.29 23.40 -7.72
CA LYS A 66 5.23 23.72 -6.64
C LYS A 66 4.50 24.43 -5.49
N LEU A 67 4.93 24.13 -4.28
CA LEU A 67 4.63 24.83 -3.04
C LEU A 67 5.87 25.67 -2.72
N VAL A 68 5.69 26.98 -2.59
CA VAL A 68 6.78 27.87 -2.20
C VAL A 68 6.50 28.31 -0.78
N ARG A 69 7.38 27.95 0.15
CA ARG A 69 7.35 28.46 1.52
C ARG A 69 8.27 29.66 1.60
N LYS A 70 7.73 30.80 2.00
CA LYS A 70 8.46 32.06 2.14
C LYS A 70 8.66 32.37 3.61
N LEU A 71 9.83 32.91 3.96
CA LEU A 71 10.13 33.25 5.34
C LEU A 71 9.34 34.48 5.83
N PHE A 72 9.12 35.50 4.99
CA PHE A 72 8.44 36.73 5.40
C PHE A 72 6.93 36.74 5.15
N ASP A 73 6.36 35.60 4.73
CA ASP A 73 4.92 35.42 4.63
C ASP A 73 4.36 34.92 5.97
N GLU A 74 3.38 35.65 6.54
CA GLU A 74 2.75 35.36 7.82
C GLU A 74 2.16 33.94 7.88
N SER A 75 1.67 33.43 6.75
CA SER A 75 1.04 32.11 6.67
C SER A 75 2.06 30.96 6.55
N GLU A 76 3.22 31.21 5.94
CA GLU A 76 4.22 30.19 5.61
C GLU A 76 5.47 30.22 6.52
N VAL A 77 5.64 31.27 7.34
CA VAL A 77 6.77 31.40 8.28
C VAL A 77 6.90 30.22 9.24
N ARG A 78 5.78 29.73 9.79
CA ARG A 78 5.79 28.59 10.72
C ARG A 78 6.15 27.28 10.00
N PRO A 79 5.50 26.90 8.88
CA PRO A 79 5.94 25.77 8.05
C PRO A 79 7.40 25.84 7.58
N PHE A 80 7.88 27.04 7.21
CA PHE A 80 9.28 27.26 6.82
C PHE A 80 10.23 26.92 7.97
N MET A 81 10.03 27.52 9.13
CA MET A 81 10.83 27.27 10.34
C MET A 81 10.80 25.80 10.74
N GLN A 82 9.62 25.16 10.74
CA GLN A 82 9.47 23.74 11.06
C GLN A 82 10.31 22.86 10.12
N THR A 83 10.36 23.18 8.82
CA THR A 83 11.13 22.42 7.81
C THR A 83 12.62 22.50 8.07
N VAL A 84 13.12 23.70 8.36
CA VAL A 84 14.54 23.94 8.67
C VAL A 84 14.93 23.24 9.97
N LEU A 85 14.08 23.35 11.01
CA LEU A 85 14.31 22.68 12.29
C LEU A 85 14.33 21.16 12.15
N MET A 86 13.38 20.60 11.40
CA MET A 86 13.32 19.16 11.13
C MET A 86 14.60 18.67 10.43
N ALA A 87 15.04 19.38 9.40
CA ALA A 87 16.28 19.03 8.68
C ALA A 87 17.51 19.12 9.58
N ARG A 88 17.59 20.11 10.48
CA ARG A 88 18.66 20.22 11.48
C ARG A 88 18.67 19.02 12.41
N ILE A 89 17.52 18.62 12.97
CA ILE A 89 17.41 17.48 13.90
C ILE A 89 17.90 16.19 13.20
N ILE A 90 17.49 15.99 11.95
CA ILE A 90 17.92 14.83 11.15
C ILE A 90 19.43 14.89 10.92
N TYR A 91 19.97 16.05 10.53
CA TYR A 91 21.41 16.23 10.30
C TYR A 91 22.25 15.98 11.57
N GLU A 92 21.82 16.50 12.72
CA GLU A 92 22.49 16.26 14.00
C GLU A 92 22.44 14.79 14.40
N ALA A 93 21.30 14.11 14.24
CA ALA A 93 21.18 12.69 14.51
C ALA A 93 22.09 11.85 13.59
N LEU A 94 22.18 12.19 12.30
CA LEU A 94 23.08 11.55 11.35
C LEU A 94 24.55 11.73 11.76
N ARG A 95 24.94 12.96 12.14
CA ARG A 95 26.31 13.31 12.58
C ARG A 95 26.71 12.61 13.87
N ASN A 96 25.78 12.44 14.80
CA ASN A 96 26.03 11.82 16.10
C ASN A 96 25.98 10.29 16.06
N ASN A 97 25.89 9.67 14.87
CA ASN A 97 25.75 8.22 14.71
C ASN A 97 24.50 7.63 15.38
N GLU A 98 23.42 8.41 15.46
CA GLU A 98 22.16 7.98 16.06
C GLU A 98 21.21 7.39 15.00
N TYR A 99 20.23 6.61 15.44
CA TYR A 99 19.18 6.01 14.63
C TYR A 99 17.80 6.43 15.16
N PRO A 100 17.38 7.67 14.89
CA PRO A 100 16.18 8.21 15.52
C PRO A 100 14.92 7.56 14.94
N THR A 101 13.93 7.28 15.79
CA THR A 101 12.60 6.92 15.29
C THR A 101 11.79 8.17 14.94
N ILE A 102 10.70 8.00 14.19
CA ILE A 102 9.78 9.11 13.85
C ILE A 102 9.23 9.81 15.12
N ARG A 103 9.02 9.06 16.21
CA ARG A 103 8.58 9.62 17.49
C ARG A 103 9.69 10.38 18.20
N ASP A 104 10.92 9.87 18.16
CA ASP A 104 12.06 10.56 18.77
C ASP A 104 12.29 11.92 18.11
N ILE A 105 12.19 11.98 16.78
CA ILE A 105 12.27 13.24 16.03
C ILE A 105 11.15 14.21 16.44
N PHE A 106 9.92 13.70 16.60
CA PHE A 106 8.81 14.52 17.09
C PHE A 106 9.11 15.12 18.46
N TYR A 107 9.59 14.34 19.42
CA TYR A 107 9.92 14.86 20.76
C TYR A 107 11.11 15.82 20.73
N ARG A 108 12.14 15.53 19.94
CA ARG A 108 13.33 16.39 19.80
C ARG A 108 13.01 17.76 19.21
N GLY A 109 12.01 17.87 18.34
CA GLY A 109 11.62 19.17 17.78
C GLY A 109 10.44 19.81 18.49
N LYS A 110 9.82 19.13 19.47
CA LYS A 110 8.71 19.70 20.26
C LYS A 110 9.26 20.68 21.30
N HIS A 111 9.34 21.94 20.91
CA HIS A 111 9.74 23.03 21.80
C HIS A 111 8.60 24.02 21.97
N THR A 112 8.47 24.56 23.17
CA THR A 112 7.62 25.72 23.43
C THR A 112 8.25 26.95 22.80
N LEU A 113 7.52 27.64 21.94
CA LEU A 113 7.99 28.90 21.36
C LEU A 113 8.03 29.98 22.46
N PRO A 114 9.07 30.82 22.48
CA PRO A 114 9.19 31.87 23.49
C PRO A 114 8.03 32.88 23.36
N HIS A 115 7.51 33.32 24.50
CA HIS A 115 6.49 34.37 24.55
C HIS A 115 7.15 35.71 24.24
N VAL A 116 6.65 36.41 23.21
CA VAL A 116 7.11 37.77 22.87
C VAL A 116 6.12 38.81 23.42
N SER A 117 4.87 38.41 23.65
CA SER A 117 3.80 39.25 24.20
C SER A 117 3.05 38.54 25.34
N PRO A 118 2.57 39.26 26.38
CA PRO A 118 1.69 38.72 27.42
C PRO A 118 0.36 38.14 26.91
N ARG A 119 -0.01 38.42 25.65
CA ARG A 119 -1.21 37.88 25.00
C ARG A 119 -0.94 36.60 24.19
N ASP A 120 0.32 36.17 24.10
CA ASP A 120 0.71 35.00 23.31
C ASP A 120 0.25 33.73 24.02
N LYS A 121 -0.57 32.94 23.33
CA LYS A 121 -0.92 31.59 23.76
C LYS A 121 0.32 30.70 23.68
N PHE A 122 0.46 29.78 24.64
CA PHE A 122 1.42 28.69 24.55
C PHE A 122 1.23 27.95 23.21
N LYS A 123 2.28 27.95 22.40
CA LYS A 123 2.34 27.22 21.13
C LYS A 123 3.66 26.48 21.05
N ASN A 124 3.57 25.21 20.69
CA ASN A 124 4.74 24.41 20.38
C ASN A 124 5.12 24.57 18.91
N THR A 125 6.35 24.15 18.59
CA THR A 125 6.79 24.01 17.19
C THR A 125 5.82 23.15 16.40
N TRP A 126 5.35 22.04 16.97
CA TRP A 126 4.23 21.24 16.50
C TRP A 126 3.46 20.67 17.70
N GLU A 127 2.15 20.50 17.54
CA GLU A 127 1.29 19.97 18.61
C GLU A 127 1.08 18.46 18.45
N GLU A 128 0.83 18.02 17.22
CA GLU A 128 0.48 16.65 16.89
C GLU A 128 1.52 15.98 15.99
N GLN A 129 1.67 14.66 16.13
CA GLN A 129 2.56 13.85 15.29
C GLN A 129 2.29 14.06 13.79
N LYS A 130 1.00 14.19 13.42
CA LYS A 130 0.57 14.39 12.03
C LYS A 130 1.18 15.65 11.39
N GLU A 131 1.40 16.69 12.18
CA GLU A 131 2.05 17.93 11.75
C GLU A 131 3.54 17.66 11.47
N SER A 132 4.25 17.06 12.42
CA SER A 132 5.67 16.71 12.24
C SER A 132 5.90 15.73 11.08
N ASP A 133 5.00 14.76 10.87
CA ASP A 133 5.08 13.81 9.77
C ASP A 133 4.87 14.50 8.40
N ALA A 134 4.08 15.57 8.34
CA ALA A 134 3.91 16.36 7.11
C ALA A 134 5.20 17.09 6.75
N VAL A 135 5.88 17.64 7.76
CA VAL A 135 7.16 18.36 7.64
C VAL A 135 8.31 17.40 7.31
N LEU A 136 8.39 16.24 7.96
CA LEU A 136 9.39 15.21 7.64
C LEU A 136 9.31 14.82 6.16
N ARG A 137 8.10 14.59 5.66
CA ARG A 137 7.88 14.30 4.24
C ARG A 137 8.23 15.49 3.32
N ASP A 138 8.20 16.73 3.81
CA ASP A 138 8.64 17.89 3.01
C ASP A 138 10.17 17.86 2.87
N VAL A 139 10.88 17.50 3.95
CA VAL A 139 12.32 17.26 3.91
C VAL A 139 12.67 16.14 2.92
N GLU A 140 11.93 15.02 2.91
CA GLU A 140 12.14 13.94 1.94
C GLU A 140 12.08 14.43 0.48
N VAL A 141 11.09 15.28 0.16
CA VAL A 141 10.92 15.84 -1.19
C VAL A 141 12.01 16.87 -1.51
N LEU A 142 12.44 17.66 -0.53
CA LEU A 142 13.51 18.66 -0.69
C LEU A 142 14.87 18.02 -0.94
N THR A 143 15.21 16.98 -0.19
CA THR A 143 16.49 16.27 -0.28
C THR A 143 16.49 15.20 -1.36
N ASN A 144 15.31 14.83 -1.90
CA ASN A 144 15.12 13.68 -2.77
C ASN A 144 15.69 12.39 -2.14
N LYS A 145 15.61 12.27 -0.81
CA LYS A 145 15.99 11.10 -0.04
C LYS A 145 14.81 10.61 0.78
N LEU A 146 14.64 9.29 0.86
CA LEU A 146 13.62 8.69 1.72
C LEU A 146 14.06 8.79 3.19
N ARG A 147 13.13 8.85 4.14
CA ARG A 147 13.47 8.83 5.56
C ARG A 147 14.31 7.61 5.96
N GLU A 148 14.07 6.46 5.33
CA GLU A 148 14.82 5.23 5.54
C GLU A 148 16.28 5.38 5.06
N GLU A 149 16.50 6.07 3.93
CA GLU A 149 17.86 6.42 3.45
C GLU A 149 18.56 7.43 4.38
N MET A 150 17.78 8.24 5.12
CA MET A 150 18.26 9.12 6.19
C MET A 150 18.37 8.40 7.55
N LEU A 151 18.31 7.07 7.58
CA LEU A 151 18.41 6.22 8.77
C LEU A 151 17.40 6.54 9.87
N ILE A 152 16.25 7.07 9.48
CA ILE A 152 15.11 7.28 10.39
C ILE A 152 14.34 5.98 10.47
N LEU A 153 14.40 5.33 11.64
CA LEU A 153 13.82 4.02 11.83
C LEU A 153 12.30 4.10 11.95
N SER A 154 11.64 3.07 11.43
CA SER A 154 10.19 2.89 11.55
C SER A 154 9.88 1.50 12.08
N LYS A 155 8.66 1.31 12.59
CA LYS A 155 8.26 0.02 13.16
C LYS A 155 8.15 -1.02 12.04
N GLU A 156 8.92 -2.09 12.17
CA GLU A 156 8.90 -3.25 11.28
C GLU A 156 7.56 -3.99 11.41
N LYS A 157 6.99 -4.36 10.26
CA LYS A 157 5.76 -5.15 10.18
C LYS A 157 5.90 -6.36 9.29
N GLY A 158 6.59 -6.20 8.16
CA GLY A 158 6.73 -7.28 7.20
C GLY A 158 7.65 -8.38 7.69
N LYS A 159 7.35 -9.60 7.24
CA LYS A 159 8.21 -10.77 7.48
C LYS A 159 8.49 -11.48 6.16
N VAL A 160 9.64 -12.13 6.07
CA VAL A 160 10.05 -12.91 4.90
C VAL A 160 10.63 -14.26 5.32
N VAL A 161 10.33 -15.29 4.51
CA VAL A 161 10.94 -16.62 4.58
C VAL A 161 11.11 -17.18 3.17
N GLY A 162 12.18 -17.95 2.94
CA GLY A 162 12.46 -18.58 1.65
C GLY A 162 13.88 -19.11 1.58
N ASP A 163 14.21 -19.79 0.48
CA ASP A 163 15.58 -20.21 0.17
C ASP A 163 16.40 -19.01 -0.33
N MET A 164 16.82 -18.16 0.61
CA MET A 164 17.63 -16.97 0.34
C MET A 164 18.56 -16.66 1.51
N ARG A 165 19.77 -16.22 1.18
CA ARG A 165 20.75 -15.67 2.13
C ARG A 165 20.89 -14.18 1.88
N LEU A 166 20.72 -13.39 2.94
CA LEU A 166 20.90 -11.95 2.90
C LEU A 166 21.97 -11.53 3.89
N ARG A 167 22.77 -10.54 3.50
CA ARG A 167 23.72 -9.89 4.38
C ARG A 167 23.05 -8.63 4.93
N SER A 168 22.87 -8.61 6.24
CA SER A 168 22.46 -7.41 6.97
C SER A 168 23.61 -7.00 7.87
N GLY A 169 24.13 -5.79 7.65
CA GLY A 169 25.35 -5.34 8.30
C GLY A 169 26.52 -6.29 8.05
N ASN A 170 27.07 -6.79 9.14
CA ASN A 170 28.22 -7.71 9.11
C ASN A 170 27.81 -9.19 9.07
N ASP A 171 26.53 -9.50 9.25
CA ASP A 171 26.05 -10.87 9.41
C ASP A 171 25.34 -11.37 8.15
N ILE A 172 25.60 -12.63 7.81
CA ILE A 172 24.87 -13.34 6.75
C ILE A 172 23.78 -14.17 7.41
N ILE A 173 22.54 -13.86 7.08
CA ILE A 173 21.35 -14.50 7.62
C ILE A 173 20.76 -15.42 6.55
N ASP A 174 20.60 -16.69 6.90
CA ASP A 174 19.96 -17.70 6.06
C ASP A 174 18.47 -17.79 6.41
N LEU A 175 17.62 -17.27 5.51
CA LEU A 175 16.17 -17.23 5.71
C LEU A 175 15.54 -18.62 5.76
N SER A 176 16.20 -19.64 5.21
CA SER A 176 15.69 -21.02 5.17
C SER A 176 15.78 -21.73 6.53
N LYS A 177 16.64 -21.21 7.42
CA LYS A 177 17.04 -21.84 8.71
C LYS A 177 16.51 -21.08 9.93
N MET A 178 15.35 -20.44 9.81
CA MET A 178 14.73 -19.67 10.91
C MET A 178 13.73 -20.46 11.77
N GLY A 179 13.63 -21.78 11.56
CA GLY A 179 12.70 -22.65 12.28
C GLY A 179 11.26 -22.27 12.00
N HIS A 180 10.46 -22.02 13.05
CA HIS A 180 9.10 -21.50 12.91
C HIS A 180 9.02 -19.98 12.83
N GLY A 181 10.15 -19.29 13.03
CA GLY A 181 10.25 -17.84 12.87
C GLY A 181 10.38 -17.42 11.41
N ALA A 182 10.33 -16.12 11.17
CA ALA A 182 10.61 -15.51 9.88
C ALA A 182 11.41 -14.23 10.13
N TYR A 183 12.19 -13.80 9.15
CA TYR A 183 12.98 -12.59 9.27
C TYR A 183 12.08 -11.37 9.18
N ALA A 184 12.13 -10.49 10.18
CA ALA A 184 11.46 -9.22 10.14
C ALA A 184 12.21 -8.30 9.17
N ILE A 185 11.50 -7.72 8.21
CA ILE A 185 12.11 -6.84 7.22
C ILE A 185 12.50 -5.55 7.94
N GLU A 186 13.81 -5.28 7.94
CA GLU A 186 14.38 -4.10 8.60
C GLU A 186 13.85 -2.81 8.00
N SER A 187 13.81 -1.76 8.82
CA SER A 187 13.31 -0.44 8.39
C SER A 187 14.18 0.23 7.30
N THR A 188 15.41 -0.23 7.12
CA THR A 188 16.38 0.24 6.12
C THR A 188 16.66 -0.84 5.08
N PRO A 189 15.64 -1.28 4.31
CA PRO A 189 15.77 -2.43 3.43
C PRO A 189 16.78 -2.20 2.32
N ASP A 190 17.15 -0.96 1.97
CA ASP A 190 18.16 -0.64 0.95
C ASP A 190 19.59 -1.00 1.35
N LEU A 191 19.86 -1.22 2.64
CA LEU A 191 21.19 -1.58 3.15
C LEU A 191 21.44 -3.09 3.12
N ILE A 192 20.39 -3.89 2.91
CA ILE A 192 20.47 -5.34 2.82
C ILE A 192 21.08 -5.75 1.48
N GLU A 193 22.08 -6.63 1.49
CA GLU A 193 22.64 -7.22 0.27
C GLU A 193 22.07 -8.62 0.05
N PHE A 194 21.59 -8.90 -1.16
CA PHE A 194 21.17 -10.25 -1.57
C PHE A 194 22.40 -11.05 -2.00
N VAL A 195 22.75 -12.09 -1.24
CA VAL A 195 23.96 -12.89 -1.50
C VAL A 195 23.62 -14.03 -2.46
N ASP A 196 22.67 -14.88 -2.08
CA ASP A 196 22.28 -16.07 -2.84
C ASP A 196 20.79 -16.34 -2.66
N PHE A 197 20.12 -16.80 -3.72
CA PHE A 197 18.71 -17.16 -3.68
C PHE A 197 18.40 -18.34 -4.61
N SER A 198 17.40 -19.14 -4.26
CA SER A 198 16.86 -20.22 -5.08
C SER A 198 15.34 -20.17 -5.02
N ALA A 199 14.74 -19.27 -5.81
CA ALA A 199 13.31 -19.13 -5.91
C ALA A 199 12.89 -18.74 -7.33
N ASP A 200 11.71 -19.21 -7.75
CA ASP A 200 11.13 -18.96 -9.07
C ASP A 200 10.22 -17.71 -9.04
N TYR A 201 9.63 -17.39 -7.89
CA TYR A 201 8.75 -16.25 -7.70
C TYR A 201 8.67 -15.76 -6.25
N VAL A 202 8.04 -14.61 -6.05
CA VAL A 202 7.72 -14.05 -4.72
C VAL A 202 6.21 -14.10 -4.53
N LEU A 203 5.76 -14.60 -3.39
CA LEU A 203 4.35 -14.59 -2.99
C LEU A 203 4.17 -13.71 -1.74
N VAL A 204 3.45 -12.61 -1.91
CA VAL A 204 3.11 -11.68 -0.83
C VAL A 204 1.73 -12.04 -0.30
N VAL A 205 1.65 -12.41 0.97
CA VAL A 205 0.42 -12.78 1.67
C VAL A 205 0.03 -11.67 2.64
N GLU A 206 -1.16 -11.09 2.47
CA GLU A 206 -1.62 -9.95 3.26
C GLU A 206 -1.77 -10.29 4.76
N LYS A 207 -2.41 -11.42 5.09
CA LYS A 207 -2.71 -11.82 6.47
C LYS A 207 -1.60 -12.68 7.08
N ASP A 208 -1.07 -12.27 8.24
CA ASP A 208 0.03 -12.99 8.94
C ASP A 208 -0.38 -14.42 9.31
N ALA A 209 -1.64 -14.68 9.68
CA ALA A 209 -2.11 -16.02 10.02
C ALA A 209 -1.97 -17.01 8.85
N VAL A 210 -2.36 -16.61 7.64
CA VAL A 210 -2.24 -17.45 6.44
C VAL A 210 -0.77 -17.61 6.05
N PHE A 211 0.05 -16.58 6.21
CA PHE A 211 1.51 -16.68 6.05
C PHE A 211 2.12 -17.72 6.99
N GLN A 212 1.77 -17.70 8.29
CA GLN A 212 2.28 -18.67 9.27
C GLN A 212 1.85 -20.10 8.93
N GLN A 213 0.62 -20.29 8.43
CA GLN A 213 0.14 -21.60 7.99
C GLN A 213 0.94 -22.12 6.78
N LEU A 214 1.09 -21.31 5.72
CA LEU A 214 1.89 -21.68 4.54
C LEU A 214 3.36 -21.92 4.87
N HIS A 215 3.91 -21.12 5.78
CA HIS A 215 5.27 -21.28 6.29
C HIS A 215 5.45 -22.65 6.97
N ARG A 216 4.56 -23.00 7.92
CA ARG A 216 4.58 -24.28 8.63
C ARG A 216 4.33 -25.48 7.72
N TYR A 217 3.55 -25.31 6.65
CA TYR A 217 3.33 -26.35 5.65
C TYR A 217 4.57 -26.63 4.79
N GLY A 218 5.53 -25.70 4.76
CA GLY A 218 6.71 -25.80 3.90
C GLY A 218 6.42 -25.49 2.43
N PHE A 219 5.39 -24.68 2.14
CA PHE A 219 5.03 -24.30 0.77
C PHE A 219 6.21 -23.65 0.03
N TRP A 220 6.98 -22.82 0.72
CA TRP A 220 8.16 -22.13 0.17
C TRP A 220 9.27 -23.07 -0.31
N ARG A 221 9.47 -24.21 0.37
CA ARG A 221 10.44 -25.24 -0.03
C ARG A 221 9.95 -26.06 -1.21
N LYS A 222 8.66 -26.44 -1.20
CA LYS A 222 8.06 -27.28 -2.24
C LYS A 222 8.02 -26.57 -3.59
N ASN A 223 7.62 -25.30 -3.59
CA ASN A 223 7.33 -24.53 -4.80
C ASN A 223 8.41 -23.47 -5.12
N LYS A 224 9.58 -23.54 -4.45
CA LYS A 224 10.70 -22.61 -4.62
C LYS A 224 10.25 -21.14 -4.65
N VAL A 225 9.62 -20.69 -3.56
CA VAL A 225 9.03 -19.34 -3.49
C VAL A 225 9.55 -18.59 -2.28
N ILE A 226 9.80 -17.29 -2.45
CA ILE A 226 10.02 -16.38 -1.33
C ILE A 226 8.65 -15.91 -0.83
N LEU A 227 8.29 -16.33 0.38
CA LEU A 227 7.07 -15.90 1.05
C LEU A 227 7.34 -14.61 1.80
N VAL A 228 6.50 -13.60 1.55
CA VAL A 228 6.53 -12.31 2.25
C VAL A 228 5.14 -12.06 2.83
N THR A 229 5.06 -11.45 4.01
CA THR A 229 3.80 -10.91 4.53
C THR A 229 3.95 -9.44 4.88
N SER A 230 2.87 -8.68 4.70
CA SER A 230 2.76 -7.29 5.15
C SER A 230 1.97 -7.12 6.44
N ALA A 231 1.37 -8.20 6.97
CA ALA A 231 0.46 -8.18 8.13
C ALA A 231 -0.60 -7.07 8.02
N GLY A 232 -1.32 -7.05 6.89
CA GLY A 232 -2.29 -6.02 6.53
C GLY A 232 -1.74 -4.99 5.56
N GLN A 233 -2.06 -3.71 5.80
CA GLN A 233 -1.60 -2.62 4.94
C GLN A 233 -0.07 -2.53 4.95
N PRO A 234 0.59 -2.60 3.79
CA PRO A 234 2.04 -2.71 3.71
C PRO A 234 2.71 -1.40 4.08
N ASP A 235 3.73 -1.50 4.92
CA ASP A 235 4.65 -0.45 5.29
C ASP A 235 5.67 -0.17 4.17
N ARG A 236 6.39 0.95 4.29
CA ARG A 236 7.33 1.41 3.27
C ARG A 236 8.48 0.42 3.08
N ALA A 237 9.00 -0.14 4.18
CA ALA A 237 10.10 -1.09 4.14
C ALA A 237 9.72 -2.37 3.37
N THR A 238 8.59 -3.00 3.70
CA THR A 238 8.09 -4.19 2.98
C THR A 238 7.86 -3.91 1.49
N ARG A 239 7.29 -2.75 1.15
CA ARG A 239 7.07 -2.36 -0.27
C ARG A 239 8.39 -2.23 -1.02
N ARG A 240 9.37 -1.56 -0.40
CA ARG A 240 10.71 -1.38 -0.98
C ARG A 240 11.40 -2.74 -1.16
N PHE A 241 11.34 -3.60 -0.16
CA PHE A 241 11.93 -4.94 -0.21
C PHE A 241 11.33 -5.80 -1.32
N VAL A 242 10.00 -5.87 -1.44
CA VAL A 242 9.31 -6.60 -2.52
C VAL A 242 9.69 -6.06 -3.89
N ARG A 243 9.83 -4.74 -4.02
CA ARG A 243 10.27 -4.12 -5.27
C ARG A 243 11.71 -4.50 -5.62
N ARG A 244 12.63 -4.48 -4.64
CA ARG A 244 14.02 -4.90 -4.84
C ARG A 244 14.11 -6.34 -5.32
N LEU A 245 13.32 -7.26 -4.75
CA LEU A 245 13.22 -8.64 -5.25
C LEU A 245 12.76 -8.70 -6.72
N ASN A 246 11.85 -7.81 -7.14
CA ASN A 246 11.38 -7.77 -8.52
C ASN A 246 12.37 -7.11 -9.50
N GLU A 247 13.05 -6.04 -9.11
CA GLU A 247 13.95 -5.28 -9.99
C GLU A 247 15.36 -5.88 -10.04
N GLU A 248 15.93 -6.24 -8.90
CA GLU A 248 17.30 -6.77 -8.78
C GLU A 248 17.35 -8.27 -9.13
N LEU A 249 16.44 -9.07 -8.55
CA LEU A 249 16.43 -10.53 -8.78
C LEU A 249 15.52 -10.96 -9.94
N LYS A 250 14.77 -10.03 -10.54
CA LYS A 250 13.84 -10.26 -11.66
C LYS A 250 12.73 -11.30 -11.37
N LEU A 251 12.43 -11.53 -10.09
CA LEU A 251 11.41 -12.49 -9.68
C LEU A 251 10.00 -11.92 -9.91
N PRO A 252 9.07 -12.69 -10.51
CA PRO A 252 7.67 -12.28 -10.60
C PRO A 252 7.05 -12.23 -9.20
N VAL A 253 6.25 -11.19 -8.96
CA VAL A 253 5.60 -10.93 -7.67
C VAL A 253 4.10 -11.20 -7.79
N TYR A 254 3.62 -12.14 -6.98
CA TYR A 254 2.21 -12.47 -6.84
C TYR A 254 1.70 -12.00 -5.48
N ILE A 255 0.53 -11.39 -5.45
CA ILE A 255 -0.08 -10.86 -4.24
C ILE A 255 -1.37 -11.62 -3.95
N LEU A 256 -1.49 -12.06 -2.71
CA LEU A 256 -2.59 -12.84 -2.18
C LEU A 256 -3.24 -12.07 -1.01
N ALA A 257 -4.49 -11.66 -1.19
CA ALA A 257 -5.26 -10.89 -0.21
C ALA A 257 -6.74 -11.33 -0.17
N ASP A 258 -7.49 -10.74 0.76
CA ASP A 258 -8.92 -11.01 0.91
C ASP A 258 -9.74 -10.60 -0.33
N SER A 259 -10.86 -11.30 -0.54
CA SER A 259 -11.80 -11.03 -1.63
C SER A 259 -12.75 -9.91 -1.24
N ASP A 260 -12.19 -8.71 -1.05
CA ASP A 260 -12.94 -7.51 -0.71
C ASP A 260 -12.27 -6.22 -1.25
N PRO A 261 -12.95 -5.07 -1.20
CA PRO A 261 -12.40 -3.80 -1.68
C PRO A 261 -11.15 -3.33 -0.92
N TYR A 262 -10.89 -3.80 0.30
CA TYR A 262 -9.68 -3.46 1.05
C TYR A 262 -8.49 -4.30 0.57
N GLY A 263 -8.68 -5.59 0.34
CA GLY A 263 -7.67 -6.48 -0.27
C GLY A 263 -7.25 -5.98 -1.65
N PHE A 264 -8.21 -5.58 -2.48
CA PHE A 264 -7.92 -4.96 -3.78
C PHE A 264 -7.13 -3.65 -3.63
N TYR A 265 -7.46 -2.83 -2.63
CA TYR A 265 -6.69 -1.63 -2.36
C TYR A 265 -5.25 -1.94 -1.91
N ILE A 266 -5.04 -2.94 -1.04
CA ILE A 266 -3.70 -3.39 -0.62
C ILE A 266 -2.86 -3.78 -1.83
N TYR A 267 -3.44 -4.54 -2.75
CA TYR A 267 -2.81 -4.84 -4.03
C TYR A 267 -2.39 -3.58 -4.80
N SER A 268 -3.29 -2.59 -4.93
CA SER A 268 -2.99 -1.35 -5.63
C SER A 268 -1.83 -0.56 -4.99
N VAL A 269 -1.67 -0.62 -3.67
CA VAL A 269 -0.58 0.04 -2.94
C VAL A 269 0.78 -0.60 -3.25
N PHE A 270 0.83 -1.93 -3.38
CA PHE A 270 2.04 -2.61 -3.84
C PHE A 270 2.36 -2.28 -5.30
N LYS A 271 1.36 -2.35 -6.17
CA LYS A 271 1.57 -2.23 -7.62
C LYS A 271 1.91 -0.81 -8.07
N ILE A 272 1.13 0.17 -7.61
CA ILE A 272 1.09 1.53 -8.17
C ILE A 272 1.55 2.56 -7.15
N GLY A 273 1.29 2.30 -5.88
CA GLY A 273 1.65 3.15 -4.76
C GLY A 273 0.46 3.74 -4.02
N SER A 274 0.74 4.37 -2.89
CA SER A 274 -0.28 5.11 -2.15
C SER A 274 -0.38 6.53 -2.67
N ILE A 275 -1.59 7.05 -2.80
CA ILE A 275 -1.85 8.46 -3.14
C ILE A 275 -1.10 9.41 -2.19
N THR A 276 -1.08 9.11 -0.89
CA THR A 276 -0.40 9.94 0.11
C THR A 276 1.12 9.93 0.00
N LEU A 277 1.67 8.93 -0.69
CA LEU A 277 3.10 8.73 -0.94
C LEU A 277 3.38 8.73 -2.45
N SER A 278 2.60 9.49 -3.23
CA SER A 278 2.72 9.51 -4.68
C SER A 278 4.13 9.89 -5.15
N TYR A 279 4.79 10.79 -4.43
CA TYR A 279 6.18 11.20 -4.64
C TYR A 279 7.23 10.10 -4.51
N GLU A 280 6.87 8.96 -3.91
CA GLU A 280 7.77 7.84 -3.65
C GLU A 280 7.36 6.58 -4.39
N SER A 281 6.28 6.64 -5.19
CA SER A 281 5.82 5.46 -5.94
C SER A 281 6.90 4.97 -6.90
N GLU A 282 7.72 5.90 -7.43
CA GLU A 282 8.90 5.58 -8.23
C GLU A 282 9.98 4.78 -7.50
N ARG A 283 9.96 4.71 -6.16
CA ARG A 283 10.91 3.89 -5.38
C ARG A 283 10.26 2.73 -4.63
N LEU A 284 8.96 2.83 -4.32
CA LEU A 284 8.26 1.87 -3.45
C LEU A 284 7.31 0.93 -4.19
N ALA A 285 6.77 1.34 -5.34
CA ALA A 285 5.77 0.54 -6.04
C ALA A 285 6.43 -0.49 -6.98
N THR A 286 5.75 -1.62 -7.18
CA THR A 286 6.18 -2.73 -8.05
C THR A 286 5.16 -2.91 -9.19
N PRO A 287 5.29 -2.19 -10.30
CA PRO A 287 4.33 -2.19 -11.41
C PRO A 287 3.99 -3.56 -12.00
N LYS A 288 4.95 -4.50 -11.92
CA LYS A 288 4.84 -5.87 -12.43
C LYS A 288 4.16 -6.85 -11.47
N ALA A 289 3.79 -6.41 -10.27
CA ALA A 289 3.06 -7.24 -9.33
C ALA A 289 1.71 -7.66 -9.92
N ARG A 290 1.28 -8.89 -9.65
CA ARG A 290 0.06 -9.52 -10.16
C ARG A 290 -0.82 -9.94 -8.99
N PHE A 291 -2.12 -9.69 -9.08
CA PHE A 291 -3.06 -10.13 -8.06
C PHE A 291 -3.44 -11.58 -8.32
N LEU A 292 -2.96 -12.49 -7.47
CA LEU A 292 -3.22 -13.91 -7.60
C LEU A 292 -4.61 -14.29 -7.07
N GLY A 293 -5.11 -13.60 -6.05
CA GLY A 293 -6.41 -13.89 -5.45
C GLY A 293 -6.48 -13.43 -4.00
N VAL A 294 -7.56 -13.69 -3.29
CA VAL A 294 -8.77 -14.39 -3.75
C VAL A 294 -9.63 -13.43 -4.57
N THR A 295 -9.97 -13.81 -5.81
CA THR A 295 -10.86 -13.00 -6.66
C THR A 295 -12.32 -13.34 -6.38
N MET A 296 -13.25 -12.43 -6.66
CA MET A 296 -14.67 -12.71 -6.51
C MET A 296 -15.10 -13.87 -7.43
N SER A 297 -14.53 -13.96 -8.62
CA SER A 297 -14.72 -15.06 -9.56
C SER A 297 -14.13 -16.39 -9.07
N ASP A 298 -13.14 -16.41 -8.16
CA ASP A 298 -12.68 -17.66 -7.53
C ASP A 298 -13.75 -18.22 -6.59
N VAL A 299 -14.50 -17.34 -5.93
CA VAL A 299 -15.49 -17.72 -4.92
C VAL A 299 -16.81 -18.11 -5.60
N PHE A 300 -17.33 -17.23 -6.45
CA PHE A 300 -18.66 -17.33 -7.04
C PHE A 300 -18.68 -17.88 -8.47
N GLY A 301 -17.52 -17.97 -9.13
CA GLY A 301 -17.44 -18.20 -10.57
C GLY A 301 -17.78 -16.95 -11.37
N ASP A 302 -17.62 -17.06 -12.69
CA ASP A 302 -18.10 -16.00 -13.60
C ASP A 302 -19.64 -15.99 -13.71
N ASP A 303 -20.27 -17.16 -13.58
CA ASP A 303 -21.73 -17.30 -13.57
C ASP A 303 -22.28 -17.43 -12.15
N VAL A 304 -22.55 -16.28 -11.51
CA VAL A 304 -23.04 -16.25 -10.13
C VAL A 304 -24.39 -16.99 -10.01
N PRO A 305 -24.53 -17.93 -9.06
CA PRO A 305 -25.80 -18.62 -8.81
C PRO A 305 -26.90 -17.63 -8.40
N LEU A 306 -28.12 -17.79 -8.95
CA LEU A 306 -29.24 -16.88 -8.66
C LEU A 306 -29.55 -16.76 -7.17
N GLY A 307 -29.39 -17.85 -6.41
CA GLY A 307 -29.61 -17.88 -4.96
C GLY A 307 -28.67 -16.97 -4.15
N GLU A 308 -27.51 -16.63 -4.71
CA GLU A 308 -26.44 -15.87 -4.06
C GLU A 308 -26.44 -14.39 -4.46
N ILE A 309 -27.30 -14.01 -5.41
CA ILE A 309 -27.51 -12.61 -5.79
C ILE A 309 -28.24 -11.87 -4.66
N HIS A 310 -27.70 -10.72 -4.28
CA HIS A 310 -28.20 -9.93 -3.18
C HIS A 310 -29.51 -9.22 -3.52
N LEU A 311 -30.48 -9.36 -2.63
CA LEU A 311 -31.70 -8.56 -2.59
C LEU A 311 -31.71 -7.75 -1.29
N THR A 312 -32.11 -6.48 -1.38
CA THR A 312 -32.38 -5.66 -0.20
C THR A 312 -33.56 -6.24 0.57
N PRO A 313 -33.70 -5.92 1.88
CA PRO A 313 -34.84 -6.41 2.67
C PRO A 313 -36.21 -6.00 2.11
N GLU A 314 -36.28 -4.91 1.36
CA GLU A 314 -37.50 -4.43 0.70
C GLU A 314 -37.79 -5.22 -0.58
N GLU A 315 -36.76 -5.48 -1.39
CA GLU A 315 -36.85 -6.30 -2.60
C GLU A 315 -37.21 -7.76 -2.29
N ALA A 316 -36.66 -8.32 -1.21
CA ALA A 316 -36.93 -9.69 -0.79
C ALA A 316 -38.39 -9.92 -0.35
N LYS A 317 -39.13 -8.85 0.00
CA LYS A 317 -40.54 -8.91 0.37
C LYS A 317 -41.49 -8.82 -0.84
N GLN A 318 -40.99 -8.55 -2.03
CA GLN A 318 -41.81 -8.50 -3.24
C GLN A 318 -42.22 -9.90 -3.70
N SER A 319 -43.37 -10.02 -4.38
CA SER A 319 -43.98 -11.31 -4.72
C SER A 319 -43.12 -12.27 -5.56
N ASN A 320 -42.08 -11.79 -6.27
CA ASN A 320 -41.25 -12.62 -7.17
C ASN A 320 -39.73 -12.33 -7.03
N PRO A 321 -39.06 -12.81 -5.97
CA PRO A 321 -37.63 -12.57 -5.73
C PRO A 321 -36.72 -13.20 -6.80
N GLU A 322 -37.11 -14.33 -7.39
CA GLU A 322 -36.32 -14.99 -8.45
C GLU A 322 -36.28 -14.19 -9.75
N LYS A 323 -37.40 -13.55 -10.12
CA LYS A 323 -37.46 -12.70 -11.32
C LYS A 323 -36.51 -11.51 -11.17
N LEU A 324 -36.51 -10.87 -10.01
CA LEU A 324 -35.64 -9.74 -9.71
C LEU A 324 -34.14 -10.14 -9.73
N ARG A 325 -33.81 -11.34 -9.25
CA ARG A 325 -32.45 -11.89 -9.35
C ARG A 325 -32.01 -12.10 -10.80
N LYS A 326 -32.90 -12.60 -11.67
CA LYS A 326 -32.63 -12.72 -13.12
C LYS A 326 -32.41 -11.36 -13.76
N GLU A 327 -33.26 -10.37 -13.47
CA GLU A 327 -33.12 -9.00 -13.99
C GLU A 327 -31.79 -8.36 -13.58
N LYS A 328 -31.37 -8.53 -12.30
CA LYS A 328 -30.06 -8.06 -11.84
C LYS A 328 -28.89 -8.75 -12.53
N LYS A 329 -29.00 -10.06 -12.80
CA LYS A 329 -27.99 -10.84 -13.54
C LYS A 329 -27.88 -10.37 -15.00
N GLU A 330 -29.00 -10.18 -15.69
CA GLU A 330 -29.03 -9.65 -17.06
C GLU A 330 -28.42 -8.24 -17.14
N ARG A 331 -28.77 -7.39 -16.18
CA ARG A 331 -28.19 -6.06 -16.04
C ARG A 331 -26.68 -6.12 -15.85
N PHE A 332 -26.19 -7.00 -14.98
CA PHE A 332 -24.76 -7.20 -14.76
C PHE A 332 -24.04 -7.58 -16.07
N LEU A 333 -24.58 -8.55 -16.82
CA LEU A 333 -24.01 -8.96 -18.10
C LEU A 333 -24.03 -7.82 -19.14
N LYS A 334 -25.10 -7.02 -19.18
CA LYS A 334 -25.19 -5.85 -20.06
C LYS A 334 -24.14 -4.80 -19.68
N ALA A 335 -24.02 -4.48 -18.40
CA ALA A 335 -23.04 -3.52 -17.89
C ALA A 335 -21.60 -3.97 -18.17
N LEU A 336 -21.27 -5.25 -18.02
CA LEU A 336 -19.94 -5.78 -18.36
C LEU A 336 -19.59 -5.57 -19.84
N LYS A 337 -20.55 -5.83 -20.75
CA LYS A 337 -20.36 -5.62 -22.19
C LYS A 337 -20.18 -4.14 -22.52
N GLU A 338 -21.01 -3.27 -21.95
CA GLU A 338 -20.91 -1.81 -22.13
C GLU A 338 -19.59 -1.24 -21.62
N LEU A 339 -19.07 -1.79 -20.50
CA LEU A 339 -17.79 -1.41 -19.91
C LEU A 339 -16.58 -2.10 -20.56
N GLY A 340 -16.79 -2.82 -21.67
CA GLY A 340 -15.71 -3.30 -22.54
C GLY A 340 -15.08 -4.64 -22.15
N TYR A 341 -15.72 -5.44 -21.27
CA TYR A 341 -15.24 -6.79 -20.98
C TYR A 341 -15.48 -7.72 -22.20
N LYS A 342 -14.37 -8.22 -22.79
CA LYS A 342 -14.38 -9.10 -23.98
C LYS A 342 -14.02 -10.56 -23.66
N GLY A 343 -13.77 -10.89 -22.40
CA GLY A 343 -13.38 -12.24 -22.00
C GLY A 343 -14.54 -13.23 -22.05
N LYS A 344 -14.23 -14.52 -22.22
CA LYS A 344 -15.21 -15.60 -22.01
C LYS A 344 -15.47 -15.75 -20.51
N LEU A 345 -16.74 -15.87 -20.12
CA LEU A 345 -17.19 -16.09 -18.75
C LEU A 345 -17.28 -17.60 -18.51
N THR A 346 -16.14 -18.26 -18.29
CA THR A 346 -16.05 -19.73 -18.18
C THR A 346 -15.43 -20.20 -16.87
N LYS A 347 -15.12 -19.29 -15.95
CA LYS A 347 -14.46 -19.64 -14.69
C LYS A 347 -15.45 -20.28 -13.72
N GLU A 348 -15.14 -21.50 -13.32
CA GLU A 348 -15.86 -22.22 -12.28
C GLU A 348 -15.36 -21.81 -10.88
N PRO A 349 -16.25 -21.78 -9.88
CA PRO A 349 -15.86 -21.47 -8.51
C PRO A 349 -15.02 -22.59 -7.89
N PHE A 350 -14.05 -22.21 -7.07
CA PHE A 350 -13.25 -23.12 -6.25
C PHE A 350 -13.99 -23.62 -5.00
N MET A 351 -15.10 -22.97 -4.64
CA MET A 351 -15.94 -23.31 -3.49
C MET A 351 -17.26 -23.91 -3.95
N THR A 352 -17.78 -24.87 -3.19
CA THR A 352 -19.14 -25.38 -3.37
C THR A 352 -20.16 -24.37 -2.81
N SER A 353 -21.42 -24.49 -3.22
CA SER A 353 -22.51 -23.63 -2.71
C SER A 353 -22.76 -23.80 -1.21
N GLU A 354 -22.41 -24.95 -0.63
CA GLU A 354 -22.51 -25.20 0.81
C GLU A 354 -21.40 -24.51 1.59
N GLU A 355 -20.14 -24.67 1.15
CA GLU A 355 -18.99 -23.96 1.73
C GLU A 355 -19.19 -22.44 1.67
N ARG A 356 -19.67 -21.94 0.53
CA ARG A 356 -20.00 -20.51 0.36
C ARG A 356 -20.98 -20.01 1.41
N ARG A 357 -22.06 -20.76 1.71
CA ARG A 357 -23.05 -20.37 2.72
C ARG A 357 -22.45 -20.24 4.13
N ASN A 358 -21.43 -21.03 4.44
CA ASN A 358 -20.80 -21.04 5.77
C ASN A 358 -19.73 -19.96 5.92
N PHE A 359 -18.99 -19.65 4.85
CA PHE A 359 -17.81 -18.81 4.92
C PHE A 359 -18.01 -17.37 4.41
N ILE A 360 -19.02 -17.14 3.57
CA ILE A 360 -19.28 -15.80 3.05
C ILE A 360 -19.77 -14.87 4.15
N ILE A 361 -19.20 -13.67 4.16
CA ILE A 361 -19.60 -12.59 5.05
C ILE A 361 -20.34 -11.54 4.22
N LYS A 362 -21.46 -11.04 4.75
CA LYS A 362 -22.20 -9.95 4.12
C LYS A 362 -21.40 -8.64 4.19
N ALA A 363 -21.27 -7.95 3.06
CA ALA A 363 -20.57 -6.69 2.97
C ALA A 363 -21.29 -5.57 3.75
N LYS A 364 -20.52 -4.71 4.41
CA LYS A 364 -21.02 -3.54 5.15
C LYS A 364 -21.12 -2.32 4.22
N GLU A 365 -21.86 -1.29 4.64
CA GLU A 365 -21.98 -0.02 3.89
C GLU A 365 -20.59 0.60 3.60
N LYS A 366 -19.65 0.52 4.55
CA LYS A 366 -18.27 0.96 4.37
C LYS A 366 -17.51 0.20 3.28
N ASP A 367 -17.81 -1.08 3.08
CA ASP A 367 -17.17 -1.90 2.04
C ASP A 367 -17.69 -1.47 0.67
N LEU A 368 -19.01 -1.24 0.54
CA LEU A 368 -19.63 -0.67 -0.67
C LEU A 368 -19.10 0.72 -0.99
N GLU A 369 -19.00 1.59 0.02
CA GLU A 369 -18.37 2.91 -0.12
C GLU A 369 -16.97 2.77 -0.71
N ARG A 370 -16.17 1.83 -0.20
CA ARG A 370 -14.79 1.62 -0.67
C ARG A 370 -14.76 1.11 -2.10
N ALA A 371 -15.59 0.13 -2.46
CA ALA A 371 -15.70 -0.38 -3.83
C ALA A 371 -16.07 0.73 -4.83
N VAL A 372 -17.04 1.59 -4.51
CA VAL A 372 -17.40 2.74 -5.35
C VAL A 372 -16.27 3.76 -5.45
N GLU A 373 -15.43 3.90 -4.42
CA GLU A 373 -14.24 4.73 -4.51
C GLU A 373 -13.22 4.18 -5.52
N LEU A 374 -13.06 2.86 -5.60
CA LEU A 374 -12.12 2.20 -6.52
C LEU A 374 -12.54 2.36 -7.97
N VAL A 375 -13.79 1.98 -8.33
CA VAL A 375 -14.25 1.97 -9.74
C VAL A 375 -15.01 3.21 -10.17
N GLY A 376 -15.46 4.03 -9.22
CA GLY A 376 -16.21 5.25 -9.49
C GLY A 376 -17.72 5.06 -9.51
N ASP A 377 -18.44 6.18 -9.38
CA ASP A 377 -19.90 6.20 -9.26
C ASP A 377 -20.62 5.84 -10.56
N LYS A 378 -20.01 6.16 -11.71
CA LYS A 378 -20.55 5.80 -13.03
C LYS A 378 -20.62 4.28 -13.23
N VAL A 379 -19.53 3.58 -12.90
CA VAL A 379 -19.46 2.11 -13.00
C VAL A 379 -20.47 1.46 -12.07
N TYR A 380 -20.55 1.92 -10.82
CA TYR A 380 -21.55 1.46 -9.87
C TYR A 380 -22.98 1.63 -10.38
N ARG A 381 -23.30 2.80 -10.95
CA ARG A 381 -24.63 3.07 -11.51
C ARG A 381 -24.96 2.15 -12.69
N SER A 382 -24.00 1.77 -13.53
CA SER A 382 -24.25 0.79 -14.59
C SER A 382 -24.70 -0.56 -14.02
N PHE A 383 -24.02 -1.05 -12.97
CA PHE A 383 -24.33 -2.33 -12.32
C PHE A 383 -25.59 -2.33 -11.47
N VAL A 384 -25.84 -1.28 -10.69
CA VAL A 384 -26.92 -1.25 -9.69
C VAL A 384 -28.11 -0.38 -10.13
N GLY A 385 -27.86 0.66 -10.94
CA GLY A 385 -28.88 1.58 -11.47
C GLY A 385 -29.22 2.77 -10.63
N GLU A 386 -28.84 2.69 -9.38
CA GLU A 386 -29.01 3.75 -8.42
C GLU A 386 -27.66 4.35 -8.06
N GLN A 387 -27.71 5.54 -7.49
CA GLN A 387 -26.53 6.16 -6.90
C GLN A 387 -26.38 5.68 -5.46
N LEU A 388 -25.14 5.39 -5.05
CA LEU A 388 -24.87 5.03 -3.67
C LEU A 388 -25.18 6.22 -2.75
N LYS A 389 -26.17 6.05 -1.88
CA LYS A 389 -26.50 6.99 -0.82
C LYS A 389 -25.77 6.55 0.44
N THR A 390 -24.88 7.40 0.93
CA THR A 390 -24.12 7.16 2.16
C THR A 390 -24.72 7.97 3.30
N THR A 391 -24.81 7.38 4.49
CA THR A 391 -25.31 8.09 5.67
C THR A 391 -24.12 8.51 6.55
N ARG A 392 -23.76 9.79 6.55
CA ARG A 392 -22.76 10.34 7.48
C ARG A 392 -23.42 11.33 8.42
N SER A 393 -23.31 11.08 9.73
CA SER A 393 -23.85 11.96 10.77
C SER A 393 -25.35 12.28 10.59
N GLY A 394 -26.14 11.29 10.16
CA GLY A 394 -27.59 11.44 9.93
C GLY A 394 -27.99 12.11 8.61
N LYS A 395 -27.05 12.62 7.81
CA LYS A 395 -27.34 13.19 6.48
C LYS A 395 -27.01 12.18 5.38
N LYS A 396 -27.99 11.91 4.52
CA LYS A 396 -27.79 11.11 3.30
C LYS A 396 -27.10 11.98 2.25
N SER A 397 -25.91 11.57 1.81
CA SER A 397 -25.16 12.23 0.75
C SER A 397 -24.81 11.24 -0.35
N VAL A 398 -24.89 11.68 -1.60
CA VAL A 398 -24.50 10.87 -2.77
C VAL A 398 -22.99 10.85 -2.85
N LYS A 399 -22.39 9.66 -2.82
CA LYS A 399 -20.95 9.52 -3.01
C LYS A 399 -20.62 9.72 -4.49
N ARG A 400 -19.90 10.80 -4.80
CA ARG A 400 -19.33 11.05 -6.13
C ARG A 400 -17.85 10.73 -6.07
N SER A 401 -17.40 9.77 -6.88
CA SER A 401 -15.99 9.42 -7.02
C SER A 401 -15.72 9.14 -8.49
N PRO A 402 -14.71 9.79 -9.10
CA PRO A 402 -14.34 9.49 -10.48
C PRO A 402 -13.80 8.06 -10.65
N GLY A 403 -13.50 7.37 -9.55
CA GLY A 403 -12.79 6.09 -9.58
C GLY A 403 -11.28 6.30 -9.77
N TYR A 404 -10.51 5.28 -9.42
CA TYR A 404 -9.09 5.24 -9.76
C TYR A 404 -8.92 4.72 -11.18
N GLN A 405 -8.02 5.34 -11.94
CA GLN A 405 -7.81 5.01 -13.36
C GLN A 405 -7.38 3.56 -13.58
N TRP A 406 -6.58 3.00 -12.66
CA TRP A 406 -6.08 1.63 -12.76
C TRP A 406 -7.09 0.55 -12.38
N PHE A 407 -8.22 0.91 -11.75
CA PHE A 407 -9.34 -0.01 -11.53
C PHE A 407 -10.40 0.07 -12.64
N GLN A 408 -10.16 0.87 -13.69
CA GLN A 408 -11.02 0.91 -14.88
C GLN A 408 -10.72 -0.23 -15.87
N ASP A 409 -9.75 -1.10 -15.57
CA ASP A 409 -9.53 -2.30 -16.37
C ASP A 409 -10.79 -3.18 -16.34
N PRO A 410 -11.31 -3.62 -17.51
CA PRO A 410 -12.51 -4.47 -17.58
C PRO A 410 -12.44 -5.73 -16.71
N LYS A 411 -11.26 -6.30 -16.48
CA LYS A 411 -11.09 -7.46 -15.58
C LYS A 411 -11.35 -7.08 -14.12
N TRP A 412 -10.84 -5.94 -13.66
CA TRP A 412 -11.10 -5.42 -12.32
C TRP A 412 -12.55 -5.00 -12.13
N ILE A 413 -13.13 -4.35 -13.15
CA ILE A 413 -14.55 -4.00 -13.20
C ILE A 413 -15.42 -5.26 -13.06
N LYS A 414 -15.04 -6.38 -13.69
CA LYS A 414 -15.75 -7.66 -13.53
C LYS A 414 -15.78 -8.11 -12.08
N GLU A 415 -14.62 -8.21 -11.43
CA GLU A 415 -14.54 -8.68 -10.04
C GLU A 415 -15.34 -7.79 -9.09
N ILE A 416 -15.21 -6.47 -9.22
CA ILE A 416 -15.93 -5.52 -8.38
C ILE A 416 -17.44 -5.52 -8.72
N GLY A 417 -17.80 -5.78 -9.98
CA GLY A 417 -19.19 -6.01 -10.39
C GLY A 417 -19.80 -7.25 -9.74
N ILE A 418 -19.06 -8.36 -9.63
CA ILE A 418 -19.51 -9.57 -8.91
C ILE A 418 -19.71 -9.24 -7.42
N PHE A 419 -18.83 -8.42 -6.83
CA PHE A 419 -19.01 -7.89 -5.48
C PHE A 419 -20.29 -7.06 -5.33
N PHE A 420 -20.61 -6.17 -6.27
CA PHE A 420 -21.88 -5.42 -6.25
C PHE A 420 -23.11 -6.31 -6.48
N LEU A 421 -22.98 -7.40 -7.22
CA LEU A 421 -24.10 -8.33 -7.45
C LEU A 421 -24.42 -9.18 -6.21
N THR A 422 -23.37 -9.60 -5.48
CA THR A 422 -23.47 -10.54 -4.35
C THR A 422 -23.52 -9.85 -2.98
N HIS A 423 -23.06 -8.59 -2.88
CA HIS A 423 -22.87 -7.87 -1.61
C HIS A 423 -22.20 -8.73 -0.53
N SER A 424 -21.20 -9.49 -0.96
CA SER A 424 -20.58 -10.55 -0.18
C SER A 424 -19.07 -10.45 -0.28
N LYS A 425 -18.38 -10.86 0.78
CA LYS A 425 -16.92 -10.91 0.83
C LYS A 425 -16.46 -12.21 1.46
N LEU A 426 -15.21 -12.56 1.19
CA LEU A 426 -14.56 -13.75 1.73
C LEU A 426 -13.18 -13.37 2.28
N GLU A 427 -12.92 -13.76 3.52
CA GLU A 427 -11.59 -13.69 4.12
C GLU A 427 -10.75 -14.86 3.64
N ILE A 428 -9.45 -14.65 3.43
CA ILE A 428 -8.57 -15.68 2.91
C ILE A 428 -8.39 -16.87 3.85
N GLU A 429 -8.60 -16.64 5.15
CA GLU A 429 -8.62 -17.69 6.17
C GLU A 429 -9.76 -18.70 5.93
N ALA A 430 -10.86 -18.31 5.28
CA ALA A 430 -11.90 -19.25 4.90
C ALA A 430 -11.41 -20.26 3.86
N MET A 431 -10.60 -19.81 2.89
CA MET A 431 -9.97 -20.71 1.91
C MET A 431 -8.96 -21.63 2.60
N ALA A 432 -8.22 -21.12 3.58
CA ALA A 432 -7.34 -21.95 4.40
C ALA A 432 -8.12 -22.95 5.28
N SER A 433 -9.33 -22.59 5.71
CA SER A 433 -10.21 -23.44 6.54
C SER A 433 -10.81 -24.61 5.79
N LYS A 434 -11.02 -24.50 4.46
CA LYS A 434 -11.32 -25.64 3.57
C LYS A 434 -10.22 -26.72 3.60
N GLY A 435 -9.01 -26.30 3.93
CA GLY A 435 -7.86 -27.16 4.19
C GLY A 435 -6.59 -26.50 3.68
N LEU A 436 -5.57 -26.45 4.53
CA LEU A 436 -4.26 -25.90 4.13
C LEU A 436 -3.68 -26.62 2.90
N LYS A 437 -3.94 -27.93 2.76
CA LYS A 437 -3.59 -28.71 1.56
C LYS A 437 -4.27 -28.17 0.30
N PHE A 438 -5.55 -27.82 0.38
CA PHE A 438 -6.27 -27.25 -0.77
C PHE A 438 -5.65 -25.91 -1.18
N LEU A 439 -5.37 -25.02 -0.22
CA LEU A 439 -4.73 -23.74 -0.52
C LEU A 439 -3.33 -23.91 -1.13
N ALA A 440 -2.51 -24.78 -0.53
CA ALA A 440 -1.10 -24.95 -0.88
C ALA A 440 -0.83 -25.84 -2.09
N ASP A 441 -1.61 -26.91 -2.29
CA ASP A 441 -1.33 -27.93 -3.31
C ASP A 441 -2.25 -27.83 -4.54
N ASP A 442 -3.43 -27.20 -4.43
CA ASP A 442 -4.39 -27.05 -5.55
C ASP A 442 -4.54 -25.58 -5.95
N TYR A 443 -5.07 -24.73 -5.06
CA TYR A 443 -5.44 -23.36 -5.40
C TYR A 443 -4.26 -22.50 -5.88
N LEU A 444 -3.19 -22.36 -5.06
CA LEU A 444 -2.06 -21.50 -5.43
C LEU A 444 -1.31 -22.02 -6.66
N PRO A 445 -0.91 -23.31 -6.75
CA PRO A 445 -0.21 -23.82 -7.92
C PRO A 445 -1.04 -23.71 -9.20
N ARG A 446 -2.31 -24.14 -9.17
CA ARG A 446 -3.21 -24.09 -10.34
C ARG A 446 -3.34 -22.68 -10.89
N LYS A 447 -3.56 -21.67 -10.03
CA LYS A 447 -3.69 -20.29 -10.48
C LYS A 447 -2.41 -19.72 -11.10
N ILE A 448 -1.25 -20.11 -10.57
CA ILE A 448 0.05 -19.69 -11.11
C ILE A 448 0.29 -20.36 -12.48
N GLU A 449 0.08 -21.67 -12.59
CA GLU A 449 0.26 -22.45 -13.82
C GLU A 449 -0.68 -22.00 -14.94
N THR A 450 -1.96 -21.76 -14.63
CA THR A 450 -2.94 -21.31 -15.62
C THR A 450 -2.87 -19.81 -15.92
N ASN A 451 -1.94 -19.08 -15.29
CA ASN A 451 -1.85 -17.62 -15.36
C ASN A 451 -3.18 -16.91 -15.04
N ASP A 452 -3.94 -17.46 -14.09
CA ASP A 452 -5.21 -16.90 -13.64
C ASP A 452 -4.94 -15.84 -12.56
N TRP A 453 -4.48 -14.67 -13.00
CA TRP A 453 -4.21 -13.52 -12.14
C TRP A 453 -4.68 -12.23 -12.81
N LEU A 454 -4.84 -11.17 -12.02
CA LEU A 454 -5.20 -9.83 -12.50
C LEU A 454 -3.97 -8.93 -12.55
N ASP A 455 -3.89 -8.12 -13.59
CA ASP A 455 -2.91 -7.05 -13.75
C ASP A 455 -3.48 -5.75 -13.16
#